data_AF-G4YR14-F1
#
_entry.id   AF-G4YR14-F1
#
_cell.length_a   1.000
_cell.length_b   1.000
_cell.length_c   1.000
_cell.angle_alpha   90.00
_cell.angle_beta   90.00
_cell.angle_gamma   90.00
#
_symmetry.space_group_name_H-M   'P 1'
#
loop_
_entity.id
_entity.type
_entity.pdbx_description
1 polymer ?
#
loop_
_entity_poly.entity_id
_entity_poly.type
_entity_poly.pdbx_seq_one_letter_code
_entity_poly.pdbx_strand_id
1 'polypeptide(L)'
;DIPLIGCASHRFNFAVNKYLEDYTDEVSAVSALMQALRTINNRAALKDETKLSPLRPNVTRWGSTFKMLARYVRIRDDIKQVEAVFDLIPKAAMHERIKSLLEDLRIFDSVTVALQSDDLSLADVRVLFDSIVERFPLLKPKLGPTASIVHSPSFETAAVKVCYYFQ
;
A
#
# COMPACT_ATOMS: atom_id res chain seq x y z
N ASP A 1 -29.90 -2.90 -20.02
CA ASP A 1 -28.63 -2.47 -19.42
C ASP A 1 -27.49 -3.38 -19.81
N ILE A 2 -26.33 -2.81 -20.16
CA ILE A 2 -25.10 -3.55 -20.51
C ILE A 2 -24.31 -3.76 -19.21
N PRO A 3 -23.95 -4.99 -18.82
CA PRO A 3 -23.18 -5.23 -17.61
C PRO A 3 -21.76 -4.63 -17.74
N LEU A 4 -21.35 -3.84 -16.74
CA LEU A 4 -20.04 -3.19 -16.68
C LEU A 4 -19.08 -4.00 -15.80
N ILE A 5 -17.80 -4.04 -16.19
CA ILE A 5 -16.71 -4.57 -15.38
C ILE A 5 -16.04 -3.40 -14.67
N GLY A 6 -15.96 -3.45 -13.34
CA GLY A 6 -15.31 -2.41 -12.56
C GLY A 6 -13.79 -2.39 -12.79
N CYS A 7 -13.17 -1.21 -12.74
CA CYS A 7 -11.71 -1.06 -12.88
C CYS A 7 -10.97 -1.88 -11.81
N ALA A 8 -10.10 -2.80 -12.24
CA ALA A 8 -9.34 -3.69 -11.36
C ALA A 8 -8.42 -2.90 -10.42
N SER A 9 -7.72 -1.88 -10.91
CA SER A 9 -6.86 -1.02 -10.11
C SER A 9 -7.65 -0.27 -9.03
N HIS A 10 -8.88 0.16 -9.34
CA HIS A 10 -9.75 0.82 -8.36
C HIS A 10 -10.18 -0.14 -7.24
N ARG A 11 -10.59 -1.37 -7.59
CA ARG A 11 -10.93 -2.44 -6.64
C ARG A 11 -9.74 -2.78 -5.75
N PHE A 12 -8.56 -2.91 -6.35
CA PHE A 12 -7.32 -3.21 -5.63
C PHE A 12 -6.94 -2.11 -4.65
N ASN A 13 -6.99 -0.84 -5.10
CA ASN A 13 -6.73 0.32 -4.25
C ASN A 13 -7.67 0.36 -3.03
N PHE A 14 -8.95 0.03 -3.21
CA PHE A 14 -9.90 -0.06 -2.10
C PHE A 14 -9.51 -1.17 -1.10
N ALA A 15 -9.10 -2.34 -1.60
CA ALA A 15 -8.65 -3.45 -0.75
C ALA A 15 -7.40 -3.08 0.07
N VAL A 16 -6.41 -2.43 -0.54
CA VAL A 16 -5.19 -1.99 0.15
C VAL A 16 -5.50 -0.91 1.19
N ASN A 17 -6.38 0.03 0.90
CA ASN A 17 -6.82 1.02 1.90
C ASN A 17 -7.47 0.34 3.11
N LYS A 18 -8.30 -0.69 2.88
CA LYS A 18 -8.90 -1.46 3.97
C LYS A 18 -7.86 -2.21 4.80
N TYR A 19 -6.82 -2.77 4.15
CA TYR A 19 -5.69 -3.40 4.84
C TYR A 19 -4.98 -2.43 5.79
N LEU A 20 -4.77 -1.18 5.34
CA LEU A 20 -4.07 -0.16 6.11
C LEU A 20 -4.82 0.34 7.34
N GLU A 21 -6.13 0.09 7.45
CA GLU A 21 -6.91 0.44 8.65
C GLU A 21 -6.38 -0.28 9.91
N ASP A 22 -5.84 -1.50 9.75
CA ASP A 22 -5.26 -2.30 10.84
C ASP A 22 -3.88 -1.78 11.31
N TYR A 23 -3.28 -0.82 10.58
CA TYR A 23 -1.95 -0.26 10.83
C TYR A 23 -1.96 1.26 11.06
N THR A 24 -3.10 1.78 11.48
CA THR A 24 -3.30 3.22 11.71
C THR A 24 -2.34 3.79 12.74
N ASP A 25 -2.00 3.04 13.79
CA ASP A 25 -1.06 3.46 14.83
C ASP A 25 0.37 3.63 14.28
N GLU A 26 0.87 2.64 13.52
CA GLU A 26 2.19 2.68 12.90
C GLU A 26 2.31 3.82 11.89
N VAL A 27 1.29 3.95 11.04
CA VAL A 27 1.25 5.01 10.02
C VAL A 27 1.21 6.38 10.69
N SER A 28 0.42 6.54 11.76
CA SER A 28 0.29 7.80 12.49
C SER A 28 1.58 8.17 13.23
N ALA A 29 2.24 7.20 13.88
CA ALA A 29 3.51 7.42 14.55
C ALA A 29 4.60 7.90 13.58
N VAL A 30 4.75 7.23 12.43
CA VAL A 30 5.72 7.65 11.41
C VAL A 30 5.33 9.00 10.80
N SER A 31 4.04 9.25 10.58
CA SER A 31 3.55 10.53 10.05
C SER A 31 3.87 11.70 11.01
N ALA A 32 3.67 11.51 12.31
CA ALA A 32 4.00 12.50 13.33
C ALA A 32 5.51 12.78 13.39
N LEU A 33 6.33 11.74 13.37
CA LEU A 33 7.79 11.87 13.30
C LEU A 33 8.24 12.61 12.03
N MET A 34 7.73 12.22 10.87
CA MET A 34 8.04 12.86 9.58
C MET A 34 7.59 14.33 9.54
N GLN A 35 6.50 14.67 10.24
CA GLN A 35 6.08 16.05 10.43
C GLN A 35 7.04 16.83 11.32
N ALA A 36 7.47 16.26 12.44
CA ALA A 36 8.42 16.90 13.36
C ALA A 36 9.79 17.13 12.71
N LEU A 37 10.27 16.20 11.89
CA LEU A 37 11.53 16.33 11.14
C LEU A 37 11.50 17.42 10.06
N ARG A 38 10.32 17.95 9.71
CA ARG A 38 10.17 19.02 8.72
C ARG A 38 10.22 20.43 9.32
N THR A 39 10.27 20.57 10.65
CA THR A 39 10.49 21.87 11.27
C THR A 39 11.89 22.38 10.91
N ILE A 40 12.08 23.71 10.90
CA ILE A 40 13.31 24.33 10.35
C ILE A 40 14.57 23.77 11.02
N ASN A 41 14.59 23.72 12.35
CA ASN A 41 15.75 23.27 13.11
C ASN A 41 16.01 21.77 12.94
N ASN A 42 14.98 20.94 13.06
CA ASN A 42 15.13 19.48 12.92
C ASN A 42 15.52 19.09 11.48
N ARG A 43 15.01 19.82 10.49
CA ARG A 43 15.36 19.60 9.09
C ARG A 43 16.81 20.01 8.80
N ALA A 44 17.29 21.08 9.44
CA ALA A 44 18.70 21.47 9.34
C ALA A 44 19.59 20.38 9.93
N ALA A 45 19.31 19.94 11.17
CA ALA A 45 20.04 18.85 11.83
C ALA A 45 20.02 17.55 11.00
N LEU A 46 18.84 17.14 10.51
CA LEU A 46 18.72 15.94 9.68
C LEU A 46 19.52 16.04 8.38
N LYS A 47 19.68 17.25 7.82
CA LYS A 47 20.41 17.46 6.56
C LYS A 47 21.91 17.23 6.73
N ASP A 48 22.44 17.43 7.94
CA ASP A 48 23.83 17.15 8.26
C ASP A 48 24.10 15.63 8.28
N GLU A 49 23.07 14.84 8.58
CA GLU A 49 23.13 13.37 8.63
C GLU A 49 22.79 12.70 7.28
N THR A 50 21.82 13.24 6.55
CA THR A 50 21.33 12.60 5.32
C THR A 50 20.82 13.60 4.28
N LYS A 51 21.04 13.25 3.00
CA LYS A 51 20.52 14.03 1.86
C LYS A 51 19.02 13.80 1.63
N LEU A 52 18.42 12.83 2.32
CA LEU A 52 17.05 12.41 2.11
C LEU A 52 16.08 13.23 2.98
N SER A 53 15.11 13.89 2.35
CA SER A 53 14.08 14.63 3.08
C SER A 53 12.98 13.71 3.67
N PRO A 54 12.38 14.11 4.80
CA PRO A 54 11.14 13.49 5.29
C PRO A 54 10.01 13.62 4.27
N LEU A 55 9.11 12.63 4.24
CA LEU A 55 7.92 12.63 3.37
C LEU A 55 6.66 12.63 4.24
N ARG A 56 5.62 13.34 3.80
CA ARG A 56 4.29 13.22 4.39
C ARG A 56 3.41 12.31 3.53
N PRO A 57 2.54 11.51 4.14
CA PRO A 57 1.56 10.75 3.40
C PRO A 57 0.42 11.70 2.96
N ASN A 58 -0.16 11.43 1.80
CA ASN A 58 -1.48 11.89 1.44
C ASN A 58 -2.47 10.81 1.90
N VAL A 59 -3.30 11.15 2.88
CA VAL A 59 -4.24 10.24 3.55
C VAL A 59 -5.12 9.45 2.57
N THR A 60 -5.45 10.04 1.42
CA THR A 60 -6.33 9.42 0.42
C THR A 60 -5.65 8.40 -0.50
N ARG A 61 -4.31 8.30 -0.47
CA ARG A 61 -3.53 7.49 -1.41
C ARG A 61 -2.50 6.62 -0.69
N TRP A 62 -2.77 5.33 -0.55
CA TRP A 62 -1.88 4.37 0.11
C TRP A 62 -0.45 4.36 -0.47
N GLY A 63 -0.25 4.62 -1.76
CA GLY A 63 1.09 4.69 -2.36
C GLY A 63 1.97 5.81 -1.77
N SER A 64 1.37 6.86 -1.20
CA SER A 64 2.11 7.90 -0.47
C SER A 64 2.48 7.44 0.94
N THR A 65 1.61 6.67 1.60
CA THR A 65 1.91 5.98 2.86
C THR A 65 3.07 5.01 2.68
N PHE A 66 3.04 4.20 1.62
CA PHE A 66 4.13 3.31 1.25
C PHE A 66 5.47 4.07 1.10
N LYS A 67 5.50 5.14 0.30
CA LYS A 67 6.71 5.97 0.13
C LYS A 67 7.21 6.59 1.43
N MET A 68 6.31 7.02 2.31
CA MET A 68 6.67 7.56 3.63
C MET A 68 7.31 6.48 4.51
N LEU A 69 6.67 5.30 4.64
CA LEU A 69 7.19 4.21 5.46
C LEU A 69 8.55 3.72 4.93
N ALA A 70 8.68 3.58 3.60
CA ALA A 70 9.94 3.26 2.94
C ALA A 70 11.02 4.30 3.24
N ARG A 71 10.67 5.60 3.20
CA ARG A 71 11.60 6.68 3.56
C ARG A 71 12.03 6.55 5.02
N TYR A 72 11.08 6.40 5.94
CA TYR A 72 11.36 6.24 7.37
C TYR A 72 12.35 5.11 7.63
N VAL A 73 12.07 3.90 7.14
CA VAL A 73 12.93 2.73 7.36
C VAL A 73 14.35 3.01 6.83
N ARG A 74 14.48 3.70 5.69
CA ARG A 74 15.77 4.02 5.08
C ARG A 74 16.60 5.03 5.86
N ILE A 75 15.98 6.02 6.50
CA ILE A 75 16.69 7.11 7.23
C ILE A 75 16.62 6.95 8.75
N ARG A 76 16.17 5.80 9.25
CA ARG A 76 15.90 5.62 10.67
C ARG A 76 17.13 5.87 11.55
N ASP A 77 18.30 5.42 11.11
CA ASP A 77 19.53 5.59 11.89
C ASP A 77 20.03 7.03 11.87
N ASP A 78 19.88 7.73 10.73
CA ASP A 78 20.14 9.17 10.60
C ASP A 78 19.23 9.97 11.57
N ILE A 79 17.95 9.60 11.65
CA ILE A 79 16.98 10.25 12.55
C ILE A 79 17.40 10.16 14.02
N LYS A 80 18.09 9.09 14.44
CA LYS A 80 18.52 8.93 15.84
C LYS A 80 19.55 9.98 16.28
N GLN A 81 20.24 10.61 15.35
CA GLN A 81 21.18 11.70 15.65
C GLN A 81 20.47 13.04 15.90
N VAL A 82 19.17 13.14 15.57
CA VAL A 82 18.37 14.34 15.79
C VAL A 82 17.70 14.25 17.16
N GLU A 83 18.39 14.72 18.21
CA GLU A 83 17.94 14.62 19.61
C GLU A 83 16.50 15.13 19.84
N ALA A 84 16.14 16.23 19.19
CA ALA A 84 14.84 16.90 19.35
C ALA A 84 13.62 16.04 18.93
N VAL A 85 13.82 14.91 18.24
CA VAL A 85 12.73 14.00 17.85
C VAL A 85 12.82 12.62 18.50
N PHE A 86 13.73 12.42 19.46
CA PHE A 86 13.99 11.11 20.08
C PHE A 86 12.71 10.43 20.59
N ASP A 87 11.86 11.16 21.31
CA ASP A 87 10.61 10.64 21.87
C ASP A 87 9.56 10.24 20.81
N LEU A 88 9.73 10.71 19.57
CA LEU A 88 8.84 10.41 18.44
C LEU A 88 9.33 9.22 17.61
N ILE A 89 10.54 8.72 17.86
CA ILE A 89 11.09 7.58 17.09
C ILE A 89 10.33 6.31 17.49
N PRO A 90 9.70 5.58 16.55
CA PRO A 90 9.05 4.32 16.85
C PRO A 90 9.99 3.33 17.55
N LYS A 91 9.53 2.82 18.71
CA LYS A 91 10.22 1.80 19.50
C LYS A 91 10.43 0.52 18.70
N ALA A 92 11.37 -0.32 19.16
CA ALA A 92 11.79 -1.53 18.45
C ALA A 92 10.61 -2.40 17.96
N ALA A 93 9.66 -2.74 18.83
CA ALA A 93 8.50 -3.56 18.46
C ALA A 93 7.64 -2.93 17.36
N MET A 94 7.38 -1.62 17.43
CA MET A 94 6.62 -0.91 16.39
C MET A 94 7.43 -0.80 15.09
N HIS A 95 8.75 -0.61 15.18
CA HIS A 95 9.62 -0.61 14.02
C HIS A 95 9.61 -1.95 13.26
N GLU A 96 9.60 -3.08 13.97
CA GLU A 96 9.45 -4.41 13.35
C GLU A 96 8.09 -4.57 12.65
N ARG A 97 7.01 -4.08 13.27
CA ARG A 97 5.67 -4.04 12.64
C ARG A 97 5.67 -3.19 11.37
N ILE A 98 6.29 -2.00 11.40
CA ILE A 98 6.42 -1.11 10.23
C ILE A 98 7.21 -1.79 9.09
N LYS A 99 8.30 -2.51 9.41
CA LYS A 99 9.06 -3.25 8.38
C LYS A 99 8.22 -4.35 7.75
N SER A 100 7.48 -5.11 8.57
CA SER A 100 6.59 -6.18 8.08
C SER A 100 5.50 -5.61 7.16
N LEU A 101 4.85 -4.53 7.59
CA LEU A 101 3.90 -3.78 6.77
C LEU A 101 4.53 -3.30 5.46
N LEU A 102 5.76 -2.79 5.50
CA LEU A 102 6.44 -2.30 4.31
C LEU A 102 6.66 -3.41 3.29
N GLU A 103 6.99 -4.64 3.72
CA GLU A 103 7.11 -5.78 2.81
C GLU A 103 5.76 -6.14 2.17
N ASP A 104 4.67 -6.13 2.93
CA ASP A 104 3.32 -6.35 2.38
C ASP A 104 2.95 -5.29 1.34
N LEU A 105 3.22 -4.01 1.64
CA LEU A 105 2.96 -2.91 0.72
C LEU A 105 3.79 -2.99 -0.56
N ARG A 106 5.01 -3.57 -0.53
CA ARG A 106 5.79 -3.81 -1.75
C ARG A 106 5.12 -4.81 -2.67
N ILE A 107 4.49 -5.84 -2.12
CA ILE A 107 3.73 -6.82 -2.90
C ILE A 107 2.52 -6.13 -3.53
N PHE A 108 1.80 -5.30 -2.77
CA PHE A 108 0.69 -4.54 -3.31
C PHE A 108 1.11 -3.55 -4.40
N ASP A 109 2.27 -2.90 -4.26
CA ASP A 109 2.84 -2.04 -5.29
C ASP A 109 3.14 -2.82 -6.57
N SER A 110 3.75 -4.01 -6.45
CA SER A 110 4.01 -4.87 -7.62
C SER A 110 2.74 -5.25 -8.37
N VAL A 111 1.66 -5.60 -7.66
CA VAL A 111 0.37 -5.91 -8.27
C VAL A 111 -0.26 -4.66 -8.89
N THR A 112 -0.14 -3.51 -8.25
CA THR A 112 -0.67 -2.25 -8.79
C THR A 112 0.02 -1.88 -10.10
N VAL A 113 1.34 -2.07 -10.19
CA VAL A 113 2.10 -1.88 -11.43
C VAL A 113 1.65 -2.89 -12.49
N ALA A 114 1.48 -4.17 -12.14
CA ALA A 114 1.00 -5.19 -13.08
C ALA A 114 -0.40 -4.84 -13.63
N LEU A 115 -1.31 -4.39 -12.77
CA LEU A 115 -2.67 -3.97 -13.14
C LEU A 115 -2.73 -2.72 -14.03
N GLN A 116 -1.63 -1.98 -14.18
CA GLN A 116 -1.51 -0.82 -15.07
C GLN A 116 -0.98 -1.19 -16.46
N SER A 117 -0.63 -2.45 -16.69
CA SER A 117 -0.17 -2.92 -17.99
C SER A 117 -1.33 -2.98 -18.98
N ASP A 118 -1.12 -2.44 -20.18
CA ASP A 118 -2.13 -2.43 -21.25
C ASP A 118 -2.42 -3.83 -21.83
N ASP A 119 -1.48 -4.77 -21.66
CA ASP A 119 -1.57 -6.15 -22.17
C ASP A 119 -2.26 -7.14 -21.20
N LEU A 120 -2.83 -6.65 -20.09
CA LEU A 120 -3.36 -7.53 -19.04
C LEU A 120 -4.80 -7.99 -19.34
N SER A 121 -5.01 -9.30 -19.49
CA SER A 121 -6.36 -9.86 -19.69
C SER A 121 -7.16 -9.93 -18.39
N LEU A 122 -8.48 -10.12 -18.49
CA LEU A 122 -9.34 -10.35 -17.32
C LEU A 122 -8.98 -11.65 -16.58
N ALA A 123 -8.48 -12.67 -17.30
CA ALA A 123 -7.99 -13.90 -16.69
C ALA A 123 -6.73 -13.62 -15.85
N ASP A 124 -5.79 -12.84 -16.36
CA ASP A 124 -4.58 -12.46 -15.63
C ASP A 124 -4.90 -11.64 -14.38
N VAL A 125 -5.85 -10.68 -14.48
CA VAL A 125 -6.36 -9.92 -13.33
C VAL A 125 -6.92 -10.87 -12.26
N ARG A 126 -7.68 -11.89 -12.66
CA ARG A 126 -8.25 -12.88 -11.73
C ARG A 126 -7.16 -13.68 -11.04
N VAL A 127 -6.14 -14.14 -11.77
CA VAL A 127 -4.98 -14.86 -11.23
C VAL A 127 -4.23 -13.99 -10.22
N LEU A 128 -3.99 -12.71 -10.53
CA LEU A 128 -3.37 -11.77 -9.60
C LEU A 128 -4.19 -11.60 -8.33
N PHE A 129 -5.51 -11.44 -8.45
CA PHE A 129 -6.40 -11.30 -7.29
C PHE A 129 -6.48 -12.57 -6.45
N ASP A 130 -6.53 -13.75 -7.07
CA ASP A 130 -6.52 -15.03 -6.35
C ASP A 130 -5.22 -15.23 -5.58
N SER A 131 -4.07 -14.92 -6.20
CA SER A 131 -2.76 -14.96 -5.56
C SER A 131 -2.68 -14.03 -4.34
N ILE A 132 -3.25 -12.83 -4.45
CA ILE A 132 -3.32 -11.90 -3.32
C ILE A 132 -4.28 -12.39 -2.24
N VAL A 133 -5.41 -12.97 -2.59
CA VAL A 133 -6.37 -13.51 -1.61
C VAL A 133 -5.80 -14.73 -0.89
N GLU A 134 -5.04 -15.58 -1.58
CA GLU A 134 -4.35 -16.71 -0.96
C GLU A 134 -3.36 -16.24 0.10
N ARG A 135 -2.57 -15.21 -0.22
CA ARG A 135 -1.58 -14.64 0.71
C ARG A 135 -2.21 -13.76 1.80
N PHE A 136 -3.27 -13.04 1.47
CA PHE A 136 -3.97 -12.11 2.36
C PHE A 136 -5.47 -12.42 2.38
N PRO A 137 -5.90 -13.48 3.10
CA PRO A 137 -7.29 -13.94 3.11
C PRO A 137 -8.31 -12.86 3.48
N LEU A 138 -7.91 -11.89 4.30
CA LEU A 138 -8.75 -10.76 4.72
C LEU A 138 -9.19 -9.85 3.55
N LEU A 139 -8.50 -9.90 2.40
CA LEU A 139 -8.85 -9.13 1.20
C LEU A 139 -9.91 -9.82 0.33
N LYS A 140 -10.25 -11.08 0.60
CA LYS A 140 -11.27 -11.86 -0.12
C LYS A 140 -12.61 -11.14 -0.28
N PRO A 141 -13.16 -10.46 0.75
CA PRO A 141 -14.44 -9.76 0.63
C PRO A 141 -14.43 -8.62 -0.40
N LYS A 142 -13.25 -8.15 -0.84
CA LYS A 142 -13.08 -7.05 -1.80
C LYS A 142 -12.55 -7.51 -3.16
N LEU A 143 -11.73 -8.55 -3.19
CA LEU A 143 -11.09 -9.05 -4.40
C LEU A 143 -11.72 -10.34 -4.96
N GLY A 144 -12.59 -11.00 -4.19
CA GLY A 144 -13.26 -12.22 -4.63
C GLY A 144 -14.21 -12.00 -5.82
N PRO A 145 -14.53 -13.07 -6.58
CA PRO A 145 -15.44 -13.00 -7.73
C PRO A 145 -16.89 -12.65 -7.32
N THR A 146 -17.25 -12.85 -6.06
CA THR A 146 -18.55 -12.53 -5.48
C THR A 146 -18.49 -11.34 -4.51
N ALA A 147 -17.42 -10.55 -4.56
CA ALA A 147 -17.29 -9.36 -3.72
C ALA A 147 -18.42 -8.37 -4.03
N SER A 148 -18.93 -7.66 -3.02
CA SER A 148 -20.07 -6.73 -3.21
C SER A 148 -19.78 -5.56 -4.15
N ILE A 149 -18.51 -5.30 -4.43
CA ILE A 149 -18.06 -4.31 -5.43
C ILE A 149 -18.22 -4.81 -6.88
N VAL A 150 -18.44 -6.12 -7.08
CA VAL A 150 -18.67 -6.74 -8.39
C VAL A 150 -20.13 -6.53 -8.80
N HIS A 151 -20.33 -5.74 -9.85
CA HIS A 151 -21.67 -5.37 -10.30
C HIS A 151 -22.43 -6.54 -10.94
N SER A 152 -21.73 -7.43 -11.68
CA SER A 152 -22.33 -8.61 -12.28
C SER A 152 -21.40 -9.82 -12.16
N PRO A 153 -21.49 -10.58 -11.04
CA PRO A 153 -20.60 -11.70 -10.76
C PRO A 153 -20.61 -12.78 -11.85
N SER A 154 -21.80 -13.08 -12.38
CA SER A 154 -21.98 -14.07 -13.45
C SER A 154 -21.33 -13.63 -14.77
N PHE A 155 -21.44 -12.33 -15.10
CA PHE A 155 -20.84 -11.77 -16.31
C PHE A 155 -19.32 -11.71 -16.22
N GLU A 156 -18.76 -11.19 -15.11
CA GLU A 156 -17.30 -11.17 -14.91
C GLU A 156 -16.72 -12.59 -14.96
N THR A 157 -17.39 -13.57 -14.33
CA THR A 157 -16.97 -14.98 -14.36
C THR A 157 -17.01 -15.56 -15.77
N ALA A 158 -18.05 -15.27 -16.55
CA ALA A 158 -18.16 -15.72 -17.93
C ALA A 158 -17.08 -15.08 -18.82
N ALA A 159 -16.81 -13.78 -18.66
CA ALA A 159 -15.75 -13.09 -19.39
C ALA A 159 -14.36 -13.66 -19.08
N VAL A 160 -14.06 -13.93 -17.81
CA VAL A 160 -12.82 -14.60 -17.39
C VAL A 160 -12.68 -15.98 -18.06
N LYS A 161 -13.76 -16.78 -18.08
CA LYS A 161 -13.76 -18.08 -18.76
C LYS A 161 -13.48 -17.94 -20.24
N VAL A 162 -14.11 -16.99 -20.93
CA VAL A 162 -13.85 -16.73 -22.37
C VAL A 162 -12.36 -16.42 -22.58
N CYS A 163 -11.75 -15.55 -21.76
CA CYS A 163 -10.32 -15.25 -21.87
C CYS A 163 -9.44 -16.51 -21.73
N TYR A 164 -9.78 -17.45 -20.83
CA TYR A 164 -9.05 -18.73 -20.70
C TYR A 164 -9.14 -19.63 -21.93
N TYR A 165 -10.24 -19.59 -22.69
CA TYR A 165 -10.43 -20.45 -23.86
C TYR A 165 -9.79 -19.91 -25.16
N PHE A 166 -9.38 -18.64 -25.17
CA PHE A 166 -8.82 -17.96 -26.35
C PHE A 166 -7.35 -17.51 -26.17
N GLN A 167 -6.67 -18.00 -25.12
CA GLN A 167 -5.21 -17.92 -24.94
C GLN A 167 -4.52 -19.08 -25.69
#